data_AF-A0AAD9D7T9-F1
#
_entry.id   AF-A0AAD9D7T9-F1
#
_cell.length_a   1.000
_cell.length_b   1.000
_cell.length_c   1.000
_cell.angle_alpha   90.00
_cell.angle_beta   90.00
_cell.angle_gamma   90.00
#
_symmetry.space_group_name_H-M   'P 1'
#
loop_
_entity.id
_entity.type
_entity.pdbx_description
1 polymer ?
#
loop_
_entity_poly.entity_id
_entity_poly.type
_entity_poly.pdbx_seq_one_letter_code
_entity_poly.pdbx_strand_id
1 'polypeptide(L)'
;MNIIHVNSACSTSAEPTSYDDTDEVKVCSADGCTNQSFKGGVCQRHGAKVPRCRTKGCPNGAVQGGVCVRHGAQTKRCSHDGCTNRAYTGGVCVRHGAKVRLCSFPECTNQVKMRGVCIKHGAKIKGCSFEGCTKHSQEGGVCFEHGAQGKLCSSGGCTKRAKARGLCYKHGTKRYTCSTEGCTKLSIQGGVCVRHGAQGRPPCSVEGCTNKSVNKGVCQRHGAKIKRCRMKGCTNQVVKGGVCRRHGAKQECAAGGCTNHAKSGGVCIRHVATVAV
;
A
#
# COMPACT_ATOMS: atom_id res chain seq x y z
N MET A 1 -32.61 -31.57 -51.53
CA MET A 1 -32.49 -31.48 -50.07
C MET A 1 -32.37 -30.01 -49.68
N ASN A 2 -33.31 -29.56 -48.84
CA ASN A 2 -33.44 -28.29 -48.09
C ASN A 2 -32.52 -27.11 -48.43
N ILE A 3 -33.12 -25.92 -48.58
CA ILE A 3 -32.94 -24.80 -47.63
C ILE A 3 -33.84 -23.58 -48.01
N ILE A 4 -34.78 -23.31 -47.09
CA ILE A 4 -35.22 -22.03 -46.51
C ILE A 4 -35.98 -20.98 -47.37
N HIS A 5 -37.27 -20.91 -47.05
CA HIS A 5 -38.17 -19.76 -47.18
C HIS A 5 -37.92 -18.68 -46.12
N VAL A 6 -38.15 -17.43 -46.55
CA VAL A 6 -38.72 -16.24 -45.87
C VAL A 6 -38.02 -15.56 -44.68
N ASN A 7 -37.64 -14.31 -44.95
CA ASN A 7 -37.95 -13.07 -44.22
C ASN A 7 -38.30 -13.14 -42.72
N SER A 8 -37.55 -12.39 -41.92
CA SER A 8 -38.06 -11.22 -41.17
C SER A 8 -36.99 -10.72 -40.20
N ALA A 9 -36.48 -9.51 -40.43
CA ALA A 9 -35.71 -8.79 -39.43
C ALA A 9 -36.66 -8.36 -38.30
N CYS A 10 -36.56 -9.03 -37.17
CA CYS A 10 -37.32 -8.73 -35.97
C CYS A 10 -36.71 -7.50 -35.29
N SER A 11 -37.50 -6.43 -35.23
CA SER A 11 -37.33 -5.30 -34.33
C SER A 11 -37.35 -5.77 -32.88
N THR A 12 -36.24 -5.63 -32.16
CA THR A 12 -36.27 -5.51 -30.70
C THR A 12 -35.34 -4.41 -30.26
N SER A 13 -35.91 -3.23 -30.11
CA SER A 13 -35.47 -2.18 -29.20
C SER A 13 -35.25 -2.79 -27.81
N ALA A 14 -33.98 -2.96 -27.42
CA ALA A 14 -33.61 -3.22 -26.05
C ALA A 14 -33.23 -1.88 -25.42
N GLU A 15 -34.19 -1.29 -24.71
CA GLU A 15 -33.98 -0.13 -23.84
C GLU A 15 -32.94 -0.47 -22.75
N PRO A 16 -32.00 0.44 -22.41
CA PRO A 16 -31.10 0.22 -21.30
C PRO A 16 -31.89 0.34 -20.00
N THR A 17 -32.04 -0.78 -19.30
CA THR A 17 -32.61 -0.84 -17.95
C THR A 17 -31.82 0.07 -17.02
N SER A 18 -32.53 1.04 -16.42
CA SER A 18 -32.02 1.97 -15.42
C SER A 18 -31.69 1.20 -14.14
N TYR A 19 -30.42 0.87 -13.93
CA TYR A 19 -29.93 0.36 -12.65
C TYR A 19 -29.63 1.54 -11.72
N ASP A 20 -30.68 2.03 -11.07
CA ASP A 20 -30.62 2.99 -9.97
C ASP A 20 -30.17 2.26 -8.70
N ASP A 21 -28.87 2.28 -8.42
CA ASP A 21 -28.33 1.87 -7.11
C ASP A 21 -27.20 2.83 -6.73
N THR A 22 -27.56 4.11 -6.63
CA THR A 22 -26.75 5.06 -5.85
C THR A 22 -27.22 5.00 -4.42
N ASP A 23 -26.55 4.18 -3.60
CA ASP A 23 -26.57 4.29 -2.15
C ASP A 23 -26.09 5.71 -1.78
N GLU A 24 -27.03 6.65 -1.72
CA GLU A 24 -26.81 8.04 -1.39
C GLU A 24 -26.30 8.09 0.05
N VAL A 25 -25.08 8.60 0.23
CA VAL A 25 -24.50 8.75 1.56
C VAL A 25 -25.32 9.80 2.32
N LYS A 26 -26.27 9.34 3.15
CA LYS A 26 -27.15 10.21 3.92
C LYS A 26 -26.31 11.12 4.82
N VAL A 27 -26.43 12.43 4.61
CA VAL A 27 -25.73 13.47 5.38
C VAL A 27 -26.47 13.70 6.71
N CYS A 28 -25.74 14.09 7.74
CA CYS A 28 -26.28 14.41 9.06
C CYS A 28 -27.35 15.50 9.00
N SER A 29 -28.51 15.26 9.63
CA SER A 29 -29.64 16.19 9.71
C SER A 29 -29.42 17.44 10.57
N ALA A 30 -28.21 17.65 11.08
CA ALA A 30 -27.92 18.84 11.88
C ALA A 30 -27.53 19.98 10.94
N ASP A 31 -28.05 21.18 11.21
CA ASP A 31 -27.85 22.34 10.35
C ASP A 31 -26.35 22.62 10.10
N GLY A 32 -25.99 22.82 8.84
CA GLY A 32 -24.60 23.02 8.40
C GLY A 32 -23.66 21.80 8.55
N CYS A 33 -24.15 20.62 8.95
CA CYS A 33 -23.30 19.45 9.13
C CYS A 33 -23.07 18.67 7.83
N THR A 34 -21.81 18.52 7.43
CA THR A 34 -21.43 17.75 6.23
C THR A 34 -21.01 16.30 6.52
N ASN A 35 -21.13 15.86 7.78
CA ASN A 35 -20.74 14.50 8.17
C ASN A 35 -21.78 13.47 7.74
N GLN A 36 -21.33 12.23 7.52
CA GLN A 36 -22.22 11.10 7.29
C GLN A 36 -23.12 10.84 8.51
N SER A 37 -24.41 10.66 8.25
CA SER A 37 -25.39 10.22 9.23
C SER A 37 -25.29 8.71 9.49
N PHE A 38 -25.62 8.30 10.70
CA PHE A 38 -25.80 6.90 11.08
C PHE A 38 -27.30 6.63 11.30
N LYS A 39 -27.64 5.43 11.78
CA LYS A 39 -29.00 5.09 12.21
C LYS A 39 -29.48 6.16 13.21
N GLY A 40 -30.54 6.88 12.84
CA GLY A 40 -31.04 8.06 13.57
C GLY A 40 -30.79 9.41 12.91
N GLY A 41 -30.28 9.46 11.67
CA GLY A 41 -30.18 10.69 10.87
C GLY A 41 -29.05 11.66 11.27
N VAL A 42 -28.42 11.43 12.42
CA VAL A 42 -27.34 12.29 12.94
C VAL A 42 -25.97 11.61 12.85
N CYS A 43 -24.90 12.40 12.91
CA CYS A 43 -23.52 11.90 12.95
C CYS A 43 -23.07 11.62 14.40
N GLN A 44 -21.91 10.97 14.58
CA GLN A 44 -21.37 10.68 15.93
C GLN A 44 -21.19 11.93 16.81
N ARG A 45 -20.87 13.09 16.20
CA ARG A 45 -20.75 14.37 16.92
C ARG A 45 -22.10 14.98 17.31
N HIS A 46 -23.17 14.57 16.62
CA HIS A 46 -24.53 15.03 16.86
C HIS A 46 -25.38 13.93 17.51
N GLY A 47 -24.75 13.04 18.29
CA GLY A 47 -25.44 12.10 19.16
C GLY A 47 -25.70 10.71 18.58
N ALA A 48 -25.17 10.36 17.40
CA ALA A 48 -25.32 9.00 16.90
C ALA A 48 -24.67 7.98 17.85
N LYS A 49 -25.51 7.08 18.39
CA LYS A 49 -25.07 5.98 19.27
C LYS A 49 -24.33 4.94 18.43
N VAL A 50 -23.00 5.05 18.38
CA VAL A 50 -22.13 4.01 17.80
C VAL A 50 -21.65 3.06 18.89
N PRO A 51 -21.84 1.74 18.72
CA PRO A 51 -21.45 0.78 19.74
C PRO A 51 -19.93 0.83 19.93
N ARG A 52 -19.47 0.96 21.17
CA ARG A 52 -18.04 0.94 21.51
C ARG A 52 -17.57 -0.45 21.88
N CYS A 53 -16.28 -0.68 21.70
CA CYS A 53 -15.66 -1.93 22.12
C CYS A 53 -15.82 -2.14 23.62
N ARG A 54 -16.30 -3.31 24.02
CA ARG A 54 -16.57 -3.71 25.41
C ARG A 54 -15.33 -3.72 26.30
N THR A 55 -14.15 -3.95 25.73
CA THR A 55 -12.87 -3.91 26.45
C THR A 55 -12.69 -2.54 27.11
N LYS A 56 -12.56 -2.53 28.45
CA LYS A 56 -12.39 -1.30 29.25
C LYS A 56 -11.28 -0.42 28.69
N GLY A 57 -11.55 0.88 28.55
CA GLY A 57 -10.59 1.87 28.04
C GLY A 57 -10.30 1.81 26.54
N CYS A 58 -11.02 0.99 25.75
CA CYS A 58 -10.80 0.95 24.30
C CYS A 58 -11.55 2.09 23.58
N PRO A 59 -10.86 2.98 22.85
CA PRO A 59 -11.52 4.04 22.09
C PRO A 59 -12.15 3.56 20.77
N ASN A 60 -11.93 2.29 20.39
CA ASN A 60 -12.37 1.77 19.10
C ASN A 60 -13.87 1.43 19.10
N GLY A 61 -14.53 1.66 17.97
CA GLY A 61 -15.89 1.17 17.73
C GLY A 61 -15.95 -0.36 17.72
N ALA A 62 -17.04 -0.90 18.26
CA ALA A 62 -17.36 -2.31 18.12
C ALA A 62 -17.85 -2.61 16.70
N VAL A 63 -17.51 -3.78 16.19
CA VAL A 63 -17.99 -4.28 14.90
C VAL A 63 -19.04 -5.34 15.17
N GLN A 64 -18.66 -6.62 15.11
CA GLN A 64 -19.52 -7.76 15.43
C GLN A 64 -19.09 -8.36 16.77
N GLY A 65 -20.04 -8.77 17.61
CA GLY A 65 -19.77 -9.35 18.93
C GLY A 65 -19.43 -8.33 20.04
N GLY A 66 -19.63 -7.02 19.80
CA GLY A 66 -19.39 -5.99 20.82
C GLY A 66 -17.91 -5.68 21.09
N VAL A 67 -17.00 -6.15 20.24
CA VAL A 67 -15.56 -5.87 20.31
C VAL A 67 -15.08 -5.23 19.01
N CYS A 68 -13.92 -4.57 19.04
CA CYS A 68 -13.29 -4.04 17.83
C CYS A 68 -12.42 -5.10 17.14
N VAL A 69 -12.00 -4.86 15.89
CA VAL A 69 -11.14 -5.80 15.13
C VAL A 69 -9.85 -6.13 15.90
N ARG A 70 -9.29 -5.16 16.62
CA ARG A 70 -8.10 -5.36 17.46
C ARG A 70 -8.35 -6.28 18.67
N HIS A 71 -9.59 -6.37 19.12
CA HIS A 71 -10.01 -7.23 20.22
C HIS A 71 -10.84 -8.43 19.72
N GLY A 72 -10.56 -8.90 18.51
CA GLY A 72 -11.07 -10.18 18.01
C GLY A 72 -12.41 -10.13 17.29
N ALA A 73 -12.90 -8.94 16.91
CA ALA A 73 -14.11 -8.88 16.08
C ALA A 73 -13.89 -9.63 14.76
N GLN A 74 -14.71 -10.65 14.51
CA GLN A 74 -14.66 -11.43 13.30
C GLN A 74 -15.05 -10.55 12.10
N THR A 75 -14.20 -10.52 11.09
CA THR A 75 -14.48 -9.84 9.82
C THR A 75 -14.53 -10.90 8.73
N LYS A 76 -15.53 -10.81 7.84
CA LYS A 76 -15.62 -11.73 6.69
C LYS A 76 -14.29 -11.72 5.93
N ARG A 77 -13.70 -12.90 5.75
CA ARG A 77 -12.50 -13.10 4.94
C ARG A 77 -12.89 -13.28 3.49
N CYS A 78 -11.96 -12.99 2.60
CA CYS A 78 -12.12 -13.23 1.18
C CYS A 78 -12.46 -14.70 0.93
N SER A 79 -13.45 -14.97 0.07
CA SER A 79 -13.87 -16.32 -0.32
C SER A 79 -12.86 -17.08 -1.18
N HIS A 80 -11.87 -16.40 -1.75
CA HIS A 80 -10.82 -17.04 -2.53
C HIS A 80 -9.93 -17.89 -1.62
N ASP A 81 -9.69 -19.14 -2.03
CA ASP A 81 -8.91 -20.11 -1.27
C ASP A 81 -7.50 -19.56 -0.94
N GLY A 82 -7.06 -19.82 0.28
CA GLY A 82 -5.79 -19.31 0.83
C GLY A 82 -5.71 -17.80 1.08
N CYS A 83 -6.78 -17.02 0.84
CA CYS A 83 -6.73 -15.57 0.99
C CYS A 83 -7.01 -15.10 2.43
N THR A 84 -6.03 -14.46 3.07
CA THR A 84 -6.18 -13.86 4.41
C THR A 84 -6.70 -12.42 4.40
N ASN A 85 -6.97 -11.85 3.22
CA ASN A 85 -7.48 -10.49 3.12
C ASN A 85 -8.93 -10.40 3.59
N ARG A 86 -9.29 -9.22 4.11
CA ARG A 86 -10.68 -8.89 4.44
C ARG A 86 -11.54 -8.84 3.16
N ALA A 87 -12.72 -9.44 3.23
CA ALA A 87 -13.75 -9.32 2.22
C ALA A 87 -14.48 -7.99 2.34
N TYR A 88 -14.87 -7.46 1.18
CA TYR A 88 -15.73 -6.29 1.03
C TYR A 88 -17.06 -6.75 0.41
N THR A 89 -17.76 -5.85 -0.28
CA THR A 89 -18.96 -6.16 -1.05
C THR A 89 -18.66 -7.28 -2.07
N GLY A 90 -19.51 -8.32 -2.09
CA GLY A 90 -19.32 -9.50 -2.94
C GLY A 90 -18.47 -10.62 -2.34
N GLY A 91 -18.09 -10.57 -1.05
CA GLY A 91 -17.42 -11.69 -0.37
C GLY A 91 -15.94 -11.88 -0.72
N VAL A 92 -15.41 -11.09 -1.65
CA VAL A 92 -14.00 -11.09 -2.07
C VAL A 92 -13.26 -9.86 -1.58
N CYS A 93 -11.93 -9.87 -1.61
CA CYS A 93 -11.10 -8.71 -1.33
C CYS A 93 -10.88 -7.87 -2.60
N VAL A 94 -10.37 -6.65 -2.47
CA VAL A 94 -10.10 -5.76 -3.63
C VAL A 94 -9.18 -6.43 -4.67
N ARG A 95 -8.22 -7.26 -4.22
CA ARG A 95 -7.34 -8.01 -5.12
C ARG A 95 -8.06 -9.12 -5.89
N HIS A 96 -9.13 -9.65 -5.32
CA HIS A 96 -9.95 -10.72 -5.90
C HIS A 96 -11.27 -10.17 -6.46
N GLY A 97 -11.30 -8.89 -6.87
CA GLY A 97 -12.41 -8.32 -7.61
C GLY A 97 -13.50 -7.65 -6.78
N ALA A 98 -13.25 -7.33 -5.50
CA ALA A 98 -14.24 -6.56 -4.76
C ALA A 98 -14.49 -5.21 -5.43
N LYS A 99 -15.77 -4.91 -5.70
CA LYS A 99 -16.19 -3.66 -6.33
C LYS A 99 -15.76 -2.48 -5.46
N VAL A 100 -14.83 -1.68 -5.96
CA VAL A 100 -14.42 -0.41 -5.35
C VAL A 100 -15.08 0.73 -6.11
N ARG A 101 -15.56 1.75 -5.39
CA ARG A 101 -16.09 2.95 -6.04
C ARG A 101 -14.93 3.70 -6.69
N LEU A 102 -14.95 3.78 -8.02
CA LEU A 102 -14.01 4.54 -8.82
C LEU A 102 -14.51 5.98 -9.01
N CYS A 103 -13.57 6.87 -9.28
CA CYS A 103 -13.85 8.26 -9.55
C CYS A 103 -14.84 8.40 -10.71
N SER A 104 -15.87 9.25 -10.56
CA SER A 104 -16.89 9.52 -11.57
C SER A 104 -16.38 10.17 -12.86
N PHE A 105 -15.07 10.44 -12.98
CA PHE A 105 -14.50 11.02 -14.20
C PHE A 105 -14.22 9.88 -15.20
N PRO A 106 -14.57 10.06 -16.50
CA PRO A 106 -14.29 9.09 -17.54
C PRO A 106 -12.83 8.63 -17.52
N GLU A 107 -12.61 7.33 -17.70
CA GLU A 107 -11.28 6.69 -17.74
C GLU A 107 -10.42 6.82 -16.48
N CYS A 108 -10.99 7.29 -15.37
CA CYS A 108 -10.27 7.40 -14.11
C CYS A 108 -10.31 6.09 -13.30
N THR A 109 -9.16 5.43 -13.20
CA THR A 109 -8.98 4.23 -12.37
C THR A 109 -8.71 4.53 -10.88
N ASN A 110 -8.71 5.81 -10.49
CA ASN A 110 -8.49 6.18 -9.09
C ASN A 110 -9.75 5.91 -8.25
N GLN A 111 -9.54 5.44 -7.02
CA GLN A 111 -10.63 5.27 -6.06
C GLN A 111 -11.20 6.62 -5.61
N VAL A 112 -12.52 6.65 -5.42
CA VAL A 112 -13.22 7.79 -4.81
C VAL A 112 -12.64 8.06 -3.43
N LYS A 113 -12.36 9.33 -3.15
CA LYS A 113 -12.03 9.78 -1.79
C LYS A 113 -13.23 10.40 -1.10
N MET A 114 -13.88 11.33 -1.78
CA MET A 114 -15.03 12.05 -1.22
C MET A 114 -15.93 12.49 -2.37
N ARG A 115 -17.26 12.44 -2.16
CA ARG A 115 -18.28 12.93 -3.11
C ARG A 115 -18.10 12.41 -4.54
N GLY A 116 -17.86 11.10 -4.70
CA GLY A 116 -17.77 10.47 -6.03
C GLY A 116 -16.48 10.74 -6.82
N VAL A 117 -15.59 11.61 -6.36
CA VAL A 117 -14.35 11.95 -7.10
C VAL A 117 -13.09 11.57 -6.33
N CYS A 118 -11.99 11.41 -7.06
CA CYS A 118 -10.65 11.24 -6.49
C CYS A 118 -9.97 12.60 -6.25
N ILE A 119 -8.82 12.61 -5.58
CA ILE A 119 -8.06 13.82 -5.26
C ILE A 119 -7.71 14.63 -6.52
N LYS A 120 -7.31 13.93 -7.60
CA LYS A 120 -6.98 14.57 -8.88
C LYS A 120 -8.19 15.22 -9.54
N HIS A 121 -9.39 14.73 -9.25
CA HIS A 121 -10.64 15.15 -9.86
C HIS A 121 -11.52 15.94 -8.90
N GLY A 122 -10.90 16.63 -7.93
CA GLY A 122 -11.61 17.63 -7.11
C GLY A 122 -12.14 17.12 -5.77
N ALA A 123 -11.71 15.94 -5.29
CA ALA A 123 -11.99 15.58 -3.91
C ALA A 123 -11.32 16.59 -2.97
N LYS A 124 -12.12 17.49 -2.39
CA LYS A 124 -11.66 18.56 -1.50
C LYS A 124 -11.01 17.95 -0.26
N ILE A 125 -9.69 17.97 -0.22
CA ILE A 125 -8.91 17.68 0.99
C ILE A 125 -8.78 18.99 1.75
N LYS A 126 -9.03 18.98 3.06
CA LYS A 126 -8.80 20.17 3.88
C LYS A 126 -7.32 20.60 3.75
N GLY A 127 -7.11 21.84 3.31
CA GLY A 127 -5.81 22.49 3.27
C GLY A 127 -5.38 22.86 4.69
N CYS A 128 -4.09 23.12 4.87
CA CYS A 128 -3.56 23.69 6.09
C CYS A 128 -4.17 25.07 6.34
N SER A 129 -4.63 25.36 7.56
CA SER A 129 -5.18 26.66 7.96
C SER A 129 -4.18 27.82 7.98
N PHE A 130 -2.92 27.59 7.59
CA PHE A 130 -1.89 28.63 7.56
C PHE A 130 -1.92 29.32 6.21
N GLU A 131 -1.98 30.66 6.19
CA GLU A 131 -2.10 31.42 4.96
C GLU A 131 -0.95 31.12 3.98
N GLY A 132 -1.30 30.98 2.70
CA GLY A 132 -0.35 30.62 1.65
C GLY A 132 0.16 29.17 1.67
N CYS A 133 -0.29 28.32 2.60
CA CYS A 133 0.16 26.93 2.65
C CYS A 133 -0.59 26.03 1.66
N THR A 134 0.13 25.44 0.70
CA THR A 134 -0.42 24.49 -0.27
C THR A 134 -0.49 23.04 0.24
N LYS A 135 -0.07 22.79 1.49
CA LYS A 135 -0.03 21.45 2.09
C LYS A 135 -1.38 21.07 2.69
N HIS A 136 -1.68 19.78 2.71
CA HIS A 136 -2.90 19.26 3.33
C HIS A 136 -2.82 19.29 4.86
N SER A 137 -3.93 19.65 5.50
CA SER A 137 -4.07 19.57 6.95
C SER A 137 -4.12 18.12 7.41
N GLN A 138 -3.55 17.87 8.58
CA GLN A 138 -3.80 16.65 9.35
C GLN A 138 -4.91 16.90 10.37
N GLU A 139 -5.05 15.99 11.33
CA GLU A 139 -5.85 16.21 12.54
C GLU A 139 -5.37 17.49 13.24
N GLY A 140 -6.29 18.44 13.49
CA GLY A 140 -5.98 19.78 14.03
C GLY A 140 -5.93 20.92 13.00
N GLY A 141 -6.21 20.67 11.71
CA GLY A 141 -6.39 21.74 10.71
C GLY A 141 -5.09 22.32 10.13
N VAL A 142 -3.93 21.97 10.68
CA VAL A 142 -2.61 22.40 10.16
C VAL A 142 -1.85 21.24 9.52
N CYS A 143 -0.82 21.54 8.73
CA CYS A 143 0.09 20.54 8.18
C CYS A 143 1.21 20.22 9.18
N PHE A 144 2.00 19.20 8.87
CA PHE A 144 3.13 18.75 9.70
C PHE A 144 4.25 19.76 9.91
N GLU A 145 4.35 20.78 9.07
CA GLU A 145 5.30 21.88 9.22
C GLU A 145 4.71 23.02 10.04
N HIS A 146 3.39 23.21 9.96
CA HIS A 146 2.65 24.19 10.75
C HIS A 146 2.11 23.59 12.06
N GLY A 147 2.82 22.61 12.63
CA GLY A 147 2.55 22.12 13.99
C GLY A 147 1.61 20.93 14.12
N ALA A 148 1.19 20.29 13.02
CA ALA A 148 0.36 19.09 13.16
C ALA A 148 1.09 17.99 13.92
N GLN A 149 0.48 17.52 15.01
CA GLN A 149 1.02 16.44 15.80
C GLN A 149 0.75 15.10 15.09
N GLY A 150 1.83 14.38 14.78
CA GLY A 150 1.75 12.99 14.35
C GLY A 150 2.01 12.07 15.53
N LYS A 151 1.44 10.86 15.51
CA LYS A 151 1.81 9.84 16.49
C LYS A 151 3.32 9.63 16.48
N LEU A 152 3.94 9.69 17.65
CA LEU A 152 5.35 9.38 17.79
C LEU A 152 5.58 7.88 17.71
N CYS A 153 6.84 7.51 17.47
CA CYS A 153 7.26 6.13 17.52
C CYS A 153 7.08 5.59 18.93
N SER A 154 6.37 4.48 19.08
CA SER A 154 6.14 3.77 20.34
C SER A 154 7.39 3.09 20.92
N SER A 155 8.57 3.36 20.37
CA SER A 155 9.84 2.85 20.90
C SER A 155 10.34 3.85 21.94
N GLY A 156 10.71 3.36 23.13
CA GLY A 156 11.14 4.20 24.25
C GLY A 156 12.20 5.22 23.85
N GLY A 157 11.97 6.49 24.19
CA GLY A 157 12.87 7.61 23.88
C GLY A 157 12.91 8.05 22.41
N CYS A 158 12.10 7.48 21.52
CA CYS A 158 12.12 7.84 20.10
C CYS A 158 11.19 9.03 19.79
N THR A 159 11.78 10.21 19.56
CA THR A 159 11.07 11.44 19.15
C THR A 159 10.65 11.47 17.67
N LYS A 160 11.01 10.45 16.90
CA LYS A 160 10.62 10.36 15.48
C LYS A 160 9.15 9.99 15.34
N ARG A 161 8.50 10.58 14.35
CA ARG A 161 7.10 10.26 14.00
C ARG A 161 6.96 8.82 13.52
N ALA A 162 5.91 8.16 13.99
CA ALA A 162 5.49 6.86 13.50
C ALA A 162 5.03 6.96 12.05
N LYS A 163 5.40 5.96 11.26
CA LYS A 163 4.96 5.81 9.87
C LYS A 163 3.93 4.72 9.72
N ALA A 164 4.19 3.56 10.32
CA ALA A 164 3.29 2.42 10.28
C ALA A 164 3.30 1.71 11.62
N ARG A 165 2.12 1.22 12.05
CA ARG A 165 1.94 0.43 13.29
C ARG A 165 2.55 1.09 14.54
N GLY A 166 2.50 2.41 14.63
CA GLY A 166 3.07 3.15 15.77
C GLY A 166 4.59 3.25 15.77
N LEU A 167 5.31 2.84 14.71
CA LEU A 167 6.78 2.85 14.68
C LEU A 167 7.33 3.72 13.53
N CYS A 168 8.47 4.39 13.75
CA CYS A 168 9.16 5.18 12.73
C CYS A 168 9.88 4.27 11.73
N TYR A 169 10.44 4.80 10.63
CA TYR A 169 11.18 3.96 9.66
C TYR A 169 12.34 3.16 10.26
N LYS A 170 12.99 3.66 11.33
CA LYS A 170 14.08 2.90 11.97
C LYS A 170 13.55 1.70 12.78
N HIS A 171 12.39 1.84 13.40
CA HIS A 171 11.82 0.84 14.32
C HIS A 171 10.70 -0.01 13.68
N GLY A 172 10.06 0.48 12.63
CA GLY A 172 8.89 -0.12 11.99
C GLY A 172 9.16 -0.88 10.70
N THR A 173 10.39 -0.81 10.17
CA THR A 173 10.83 -1.75 9.13
C THR A 173 11.26 -3.04 9.81
N LYS A 174 10.75 -4.20 9.38
CA LYS A 174 11.28 -5.52 9.76
C LYS A 174 12.75 -5.60 9.36
N ARG A 175 13.63 -5.07 10.19
CA ARG A 175 15.04 -5.45 10.20
C ARG A 175 15.05 -6.68 11.07
N TYR A 176 15.01 -7.85 10.44
CA TYR A 176 15.18 -9.10 11.15
C TYR A 176 16.51 -9.00 11.88
N THR A 177 16.49 -8.83 13.19
CA THR A 177 17.67 -9.02 14.02
C THR A 177 18.00 -10.51 14.01
N CYS A 178 19.26 -10.83 14.20
CA CYS A 178 19.68 -12.21 14.33
C CYS A 178 18.91 -12.87 15.48
N SER A 179 18.35 -14.05 15.24
CA SER A 179 17.60 -14.86 16.22
C SER A 179 18.44 -15.38 17.39
N THR A 180 19.74 -15.05 17.44
CA THR A 180 20.63 -15.44 18.53
C THR A 180 20.53 -14.43 19.65
N GLU A 181 20.31 -14.91 20.87
CA GLU A 181 20.21 -14.08 22.07
C GLU A 181 21.45 -13.18 22.22
N GLY A 182 21.24 -11.91 22.57
CA GLY A 182 22.30 -10.90 22.67
C GLY A 182 22.88 -10.40 21.35
N CYS A 183 22.39 -10.85 20.19
CA CYS A 183 22.93 -10.41 18.90
C CYS A 183 22.19 -9.19 18.32
N THR A 184 22.88 -8.05 18.24
CA THR A 184 22.36 -6.83 17.60
C THR A 184 22.55 -6.78 16.09
N LYS A 185 23.18 -7.80 15.48
CA LYS A 185 23.43 -7.83 14.03
C LYS A 185 22.17 -8.19 13.26
N LEU A 186 22.13 -7.74 12.00
CA LEU A 186 21.03 -8.02 11.09
C LEU A 186 21.09 -9.46 10.58
N SER A 187 19.93 -10.11 10.57
CA SER A 187 19.71 -11.37 9.89
C SER A 187 19.67 -11.17 8.38
N ILE A 188 20.25 -12.12 7.64
CA ILE A 188 20.23 -12.13 6.17
C ILE A 188 19.18 -13.13 5.68
N GLN A 189 19.53 -14.42 5.69
CA GLN A 189 18.69 -15.54 5.26
C GLN A 189 18.69 -16.58 6.38
N GLY A 190 17.51 -17.12 6.72
CA GLY A 190 17.37 -18.12 7.79
C GLY A 190 17.31 -17.55 9.22
N GLY A 191 16.94 -16.28 9.43
CA GLY A 191 16.71 -15.72 10.77
C GLY A 191 18.00 -15.35 11.54
N VAL A 192 19.18 -15.72 11.05
CA VAL A 192 20.48 -15.44 11.68
C VAL A 192 21.36 -14.50 10.87
N CYS A 193 22.39 -13.92 11.49
CA CYS A 193 23.42 -13.11 10.82
C CYS A 193 24.56 -14.00 10.29
N VAL A 194 25.50 -13.46 9.49
CA VAL A 194 26.62 -14.26 8.93
C VAL A 194 27.44 -14.95 10.02
N ARG A 195 27.65 -14.27 11.14
CA ARG A 195 28.37 -14.79 12.30
C ARG A 195 27.60 -15.89 13.04
N HIS A 196 26.29 -15.98 12.86
CA HIS A 196 25.45 -16.99 13.49
C HIS A 196 24.84 -17.96 12.48
N GLY A 197 25.51 -18.14 11.33
CA GLY A 197 25.19 -19.22 10.38
C GLY A 197 24.49 -18.79 9.09
N ALA A 198 24.23 -17.49 8.87
CA ALA A 198 23.74 -17.07 7.56
C ALA A 198 24.86 -17.22 6.53
N GLN A 199 24.57 -17.89 5.41
CA GLN A 199 25.51 -18.03 4.31
C GLN A 199 25.84 -16.65 3.73
N GLY A 200 27.05 -16.17 4.02
CA GLY A 200 27.63 -14.99 3.38
C GLY A 200 28.15 -15.32 1.98
N ARG A 201 28.66 -14.29 1.29
CA ARG A 201 29.34 -14.51 0.00
C ARG A 201 30.58 -15.41 0.21
N PRO A 202 30.74 -16.52 -0.53
CA PRO A 202 31.87 -17.41 -0.33
C PRO A 202 33.20 -16.71 -0.69
N PRO A 203 34.33 -17.13 -0.10
CA PRO A 203 35.64 -16.63 -0.48
C PRO A 203 35.97 -16.95 -1.94
N CYS A 204 36.99 -16.29 -2.48
CA CYS A 204 37.52 -16.59 -3.81
C CYS A 204 38.13 -17.99 -3.82
N SER A 205 37.82 -18.81 -4.82
CA SER A 205 38.34 -20.17 -5.01
C SER A 205 39.82 -20.25 -5.41
N VAL A 206 40.56 -19.12 -5.38
CA VAL A 206 42.00 -19.12 -5.68
C VAL A 206 42.74 -19.24 -4.36
N GLU A 207 43.60 -20.24 -4.25
CA GLU A 207 44.43 -20.51 -3.08
C GLU A 207 45.18 -19.25 -2.63
N GLY A 208 45.17 -18.99 -1.31
CA GLY A 208 45.77 -17.78 -0.72
C GLY A 208 44.97 -16.47 -0.94
N CYS A 209 43.81 -16.48 -1.60
CA CYS A 209 43.02 -15.28 -1.80
C CYS A 209 42.04 -14.99 -0.65
N THR A 210 42.22 -13.86 0.03
CA THR A 210 41.31 -13.41 1.11
C THR A 210 40.06 -12.67 0.59
N ASN A 211 39.98 -12.39 -0.71
CA ASN A 211 38.86 -11.67 -1.30
C ASN A 211 37.60 -12.54 -1.36
N LYS A 212 36.43 -11.90 -1.33
CA LYS A 212 35.15 -12.59 -1.55
C LYS A 212 34.91 -12.84 -3.04
N SER A 213 34.32 -13.99 -3.35
CA SER A 213 33.87 -14.32 -4.70
C SER A 213 32.77 -13.35 -5.15
N VAL A 214 32.86 -12.91 -6.40
CA VAL A 214 31.89 -11.99 -7.01
C VAL A 214 30.98 -12.72 -7.97
N ASN A 215 31.55 -13.60 -8.81
CA ASN A 215 30.83 -14.43 -9.77
C ASN A 215 31.63 -15.71 -10.05
N LYS A 216 30.96 -16.84 -10.23
CA LYS A 216 31.57 -18.16 -10.52
C LYS A 216 32.74 -18.53 -9.58
N GLY A 217 32.60 -18.28 -8.28
CA GLY A 217 33.60 -18.68 -7.27
C GLY A 217 34.84 -17.78 -7.20
N VAL A 218 35.10 -16.87 -8.14
CA VAL A 218 36.31 -16.03 -8.15
C VAL A 218 36.02 -14.56 -7.82
N CYS A 219 37.02 -13.84 -7.34
CA CYS A 219 36.96 -12.39 -7.10
C CYS A 219 37.29 -11.59 -8.37
N GLN A 220 37.10 -10.27 -8.34
CA GLN A 220 37.38 -9.41 -9.51
C GLN A 220 38.83 -9.48 -9.99
N ARG A 221 39.78 -9.61 -9.05
CA ARG A 221 41.22 -9.76 -9.33
C ARG A 221 41.57 -11.11 -9.94
N HIS A 222 40.75 -12.13 -9.69
CA HIS A 222 40.93 -13.48 -10.20
C HIS A 222 39.95 -13.81 -11.33
N GLY A 223 39.62 -12.80 -12.15
CA GLY A 223 38.91 -13.01 -13.40
C GLY A 223 37.39 -13.07 -13.30
N ALA A 224 36.77 -12.66 -12.19
CA ALA A 224 35.32 -12.53 -12.14
C ALA A 224 34.86 -11.50 -13.17
N LYS A 225 34.20 -11.95 -14.24
CA LYS A 225 33.70 -11.09 -15.32
C LYS A 225 32.60 -10.17 -14.78
N ILE A 226 32.93 -8.88 -14.67
CA ILE A 226 31.98 -7.82 -14.29
C ILE A 226 31.46 -7.18 -15.57
N LYS A 227 30.16 -7.28 -15.82
CA LYS A 227 29.54 -6.56 -16.94
C LYS A 227 29.60 -5.06 -16.66
N ARG A 228 30.28 -4.31 -17.53
CA ARG A 228 30.34 -2.84 -17.52
C ARG A 228 29.18 -2.25 -18.30
N CYS A 229 28.77 -1.05 -17.91
CA CYS A 229 27.72 -0.31 -18.58
C CYS A 229 28.02 -0.17 -20.07
N ARG A 230 27.04 -0.45 -20.94
CA ARG A 230 27.20 -0.35 -22.40
C ARG A 230 27.48 1.06 -22.92
N MET A 231 27.16 2.10 -22.14
CA MET A 231 27.39 3.49 -22.53
C MET A 231 28.89 3.77 -22.69
N LYS A 232 29.27 4.31 -23.84
CA LYS A 232 30.67 4.65 -24.19
C LYS A 232 31.29 5.51 -23.08
N GLY A 233 32.49 5.12 -22.62
CA GLY A 233 33.21 5.82 -21.54
C GLY A 233 32.68 5.59 -20.12
N CYS A 234 31.67 4.73 -19.91
CA CYS A 234 31.15 4.47 -18.57
C CYS A 234 31.84 3.30 -17.87
N THR A 235 32.50 3.57 -16.73
CA THR A 235 33.16 2.55 -15.91
C THR A 235 32.24 1.86 -14.89
N ASN A 236 30.98 2.30 -14.76
CA ASN A 236 30.04 1.74 -13.80
C ASN A 236 29.66 0.30 -14.15
N GLN A 237 29.33 -0.48 -13.13
CA GLN A 237 28.80 -1.83 -13.28
C GLN A 237 27.35 -1.83 -13.79
N VAL A 238 27.01 -2.80 -14.65
CA VAL A 238 25.63 -3.08 -15.07
C VAL A 238 24.80 -3.52 -13.87
N VAL A 239 23.62 -2.95 -13.72
CA VAL A 239 22.65 -3.41 -12.72
C VAL A 239 21.58 -4.29 -13.38
N LYS A 240 20.95 -3.82 -14.45
CA LYS A 240 19.94 -4.56 -15.24
C LYS A 240 19.91 -3.96 -16.66
N GLY A 241 19.61 -4.78 -17.67
CA GLY A 241 19.44 -4.30 -19.06
C GLY A 241 20.71 -3.78 -19.74
N GLY A 242 21.91 -4.19 -19.31
CA GLY A 242 23.17 -3.78 -19.94
C GLY A 242 23.66 -2.37 -19.58
N VAL A 243 22.94 -1.66 -18.71
CA VAL A 243 23.30 -0.29 -18.29
C VAL A 243 23.43 -0.18 -16.75
N CYS A 244 24.04 0.91 -16.28
CA CYS A 244 24.17 1.21 -14.86
C CYS A 244 23.02 2.09 -14.36
N ARG A 245 22.92 2.33 -13.03
CA ARG A 245 21.83 3.16 -12.46
C ARG A 245 21.81 4.60 -12.99
N ARG A 246 22.98 5.15 -13.35
CA ARG A 246 23.10 6.48 -13.96
C ARG A 246 22.59 6.50 -15.41
N HIS A 247 22.65 5.36 -16.10
CA HIS A 247 22.30 5.21 -17.50
C HIS A 247 21.03 4.37 -17.72
N GLY A 248 20.07 4.45 -16.78
CA GLY A 248 18.73 3.90 -17.00
C GLY A 248 18.48 2.50 -16.45
N ALA A 249 19.40 1.90 -15.67
CA ALA A 249 19.10 0.66 -14.93
C ALA A 249 18.23 0.92 -13.69
N LYS A 250 17.17 1.71 -13.86
CA LYS A 250 16.11 1.93 -12.91
C LYS A 250 14.94 1.11 -13.46
N GLN A 251 14.43 0.18 -12.66
CA GLN A 251 13.21 -0.52 -13.06
C GLN A 251 12.09 0.50 -13.13
N GLU A 252 11.31 0.51 -14.20
CA GLU A 252 10.08 1.30 -14.26
C GLU A 252 9.04 0.65 -13.36
N CYS A 253 8.10 1.47 -12.87
CA CYS A 253 7.01 0.96 -12.08
C CYS A 253 6.07 0.14 -12.96
N ALA A 254 5.89 -1.14 -12.63
CA ALA A 254 4.97 -2.05 -13.32
C ALA A 254 3.47 -1.67 -13.20
N ALA A 255 3.14 -0.55 -12.55
CA ALA A 255 1.79 -0.04 -12.49
C ALA A 255 1.50 0.76 -13.76
N GLY A 256 0.45 0.38 -14.49
CA GLY A 256 0.06 1.02 -15.75
C GLY A 256 0.00 2.55 -15.63
N GLY A 257 0.66 3.24 -16.57
CA GLY A 257 0.72 4.70 -16.62
C GLY A 257 1.62 5.36 -15.56
N CYS A 258 2.45 4.61 -14.84
CA CYS A 258 3.33 5.18 -13.82
C CYS A 258 4.74 5.49 -14.37
N THR A 259 5.07 6.77 -14.47
CA THR A 259 6.40 7.26 -14.89
C THR A 259 7.47 7.19 -13.79
N ASN A 260 7.14 6.67 -12.62
CA ASN A 260 8.09 6.59 -11.50
C ASN A 260 8.92 5.30 -11.56
N HIS A 261 10.12 5.37 -10.99
CA HIS A 261 10.99 4.20 -10.88
C HIS A 261 10.54 3.25 -9.76
N ALA A 262 10.48 1.97 -10.07
CA ALA A 262 10.27 0.88 -9.14
C ALA A 262 11.37 0.80 -8.08
N LYS A 263 10.96 0.49 -6.84
CA LYS A 263 11.86 0.20 -5.72
C LYS A 263 11.83 -1.29 -5.37
N SER A 264 10.95 -1.70 -4.45
CA SER A 264 10.79 -3.10 -4.06
C SER A 264 9.56 -3.70 -4.73
N GLY A 265 9.67 -4.94 -5.22
CA GLY A 265 8.54 -5.67 -5.80
C GLY A 265 8.08 -5.19 -7.18
N GLY A 266 8.95 -4.55 -7.96
CA GLY A 266 8.64 -4.14 -9.35
C GLY A 266 7.79 -2.88 -9.49
N VAL A 267 7.51 -2.18 -8.39
CA VAL A 267 6.62 -1.00 -8.35
C VAL A 267 7.26 0.16 -7.56
N CYS A 268 6.94 1.40 -7.92
CA CYS A 268 7.52 2.59 -7.26
C CYS A 268 7.02 2.72 -5.82
N ILE A 269 7.64 3.58 -5.00
CA ILE A 269 7.24 3.77 -3.58
C ILE A 269 5.75 4.12 -3.40
N ARG A 270 5.11 4.69 -4.42
CA ARG A 270 3.67 4.99 -4.43
C ARG A 270 2.79 3.76 -4.72
N HIS A 271 3.37 2.73 -5.32
CA HIS A 271 2.72 1.50 -5.77
C HIS A 271 3.26 0.25 -5.07
N VAL A 272 4.24 0.38 -4.16
CA VAL A 272 4.61 -0.68 -3.21
C VAL A 272 3.37 -0.98 -2.38
N ALA A 273 2.61 -1.98 -2.81
CA ALA A 273 1.61 -2.61 -1.98
C ALA A 273 2.39 -3.20 -0.80
N THR A 274 2.12 -2.69 0.40
CA THR A 274 2.66 -3.26 1.63
C THR A 274 2.25 -4.73 1.66
N VAL A 275 3.18 -5.63 1.31
CA VAL A 275 3.00 -7.06 1.53
C VAL A 275 2.97 -7.24 3.03
N ALA A 276 1.76 -7.39 3.54
CA ALA A 276 1.52 -7.83 4.90
C ALA A 276 2.00 -9.28 4.99
N VAL A 277 3.16 -9.46 5.62
CA VAL A 277 3.46 -10.67 6.39
C VAL A 277 3.19 -10.33 7.84
#